data_AF-A0A2P8VWR0-F1
#
_entry.id   AF-A0A2P8VWR0-F1
#
_cell.length_a   1.000
_cell.length_b   1.000
_cell.length_c   1.000
_cell.angle_alpha   90.00
_cell.angle_beta   90.00
_cell.angle_gamma   90.00
#
_symmetry.space_group_name_H-M   'P 1'
#
loop_
_entity.id
_entity.type
_entity.pdbx_description
1 polymer ?
#
loop_
_entity_poly.entity_id
_entity_poly.type
_entity_poly.pdbx_seq_one_letter_code
_entity_poly.pdbx_strand_id
1 'polypeptide(L)'
;MCICVNCHYVDRCTTYHAVEELHGQPHLTDSPYFEAVNPTVNANIRMLDDVVEQEFDVVGCDSFVQEQGKWSKLRPGELVPT
;
A
#
# COMPACT_ATOMS: atom_id res chain seq x y z
N MET A 1 6.84 -2.27 6.20
CA MET A 1 5.85 -1.47 5.48
C MET A 1 5.71 -2.01 4.07
N CYS A 2 4.87 -3.01 3.86
CA CYS A 2 4.77 -3.68 2.56
C CYS A 2 3.39 -3.45 1.92
N ILE A 3 3.21 -2.25 1.39
CA ILE A 3 2.32 -2.06 0.23
C ILE A 3 2.78 -3.02 -0.86
N CYS A 4 1.88 -3.77 -1.48
CA CYS A 4 2.22 -4.58 -2.66
C CYS A 4 2.59 -3.68 -3.86
N VAL A 5 3.88 -3.34 -3.95
CA VAL A 5 4.53 -2.41 -4.88
C VAL A 5 4.52 -2.82 -6.36
N ASN A 6 4.15 -4.07 -6.63
CA ASN A 6 4.08 -4.64 -7.99
C ASN A 6 2.64 -4.74 -8.51
N CYS A 7 1.67 -4.09 -7.88
CA CYS A 7 0.32 -4.01 -8.41
C CYS A 7 0.22 -2.87 -9.44
N HIS A 8 -0.32 -3.15 -10.62
CA HIS A 8 -0.59 -2.15 -11.66
C HIS A 8 -1.41 -0.96 -11.15
N TYR A 9 -2.32 -1.21 -10.20
CA TYR A 9 -3.25 -0.21 -9.66
C TYR A 9 -2.74 0.50 -8.40
N VAL A 10 -1.49 0.25 -7.97
CA VAL A 10 -0.92 0.81 -6.72
C VAL A 10 -1.00 2.34 -6.65
N ASP A 11 -1.00 3.02 -7.80
CA ASP A 11 -1.05 4.49 -7.93
C ASP A 11 -2.45 5.10 -8.02
N ARG A 12 -3.52 4.29 -8.00
CA ARG A 12 -4.89 4.77 -8.27
C ARG A 12 -5.98 4.06 -7.49
N CYS A 13 -5.62 3.08 -6.68
CA CYS A 13 -6.53 2.24 -5.92
C CYS A 13 -6.84 2.84 -4.55
N THR A 14 -8.12 2.89 -4.18
CA THR A 14 -8.60 3.44 -2.91
C THR A 14 -8.07 2.67 -1.70
N THR A 15 -7.92 1.35 -1.80
CA THR A 15 -7.33 0.53 -0.73
C THR A 15 -5.88 0.87 -0.48
N TYR A 16 -5.06 1.03 -1.54
CA TYR A 16 -3.66 1.40 -1.38
C TYR A 16 -3.53 2.81 -0.81
N HIS A 17 -4.35 3.75 -1.28
CA HIS A 17 -4.40 5.11 -0.73
C HIS A 17 -4.73 5.12 0.77
N ALA A 18 -5.68 4.31 1.23
CA ALA A 18 -6.00 4.20 2.65
C ALA A 18 -4.83 3.61 3.46
N VAL A 19 -4.11 2.63 2.91
CA VAL A 19 -2.92 2.07 3.56
C VAL A 19 -1.79 3.10 3.66
N GLU A 20 -1.55 3.90 2.61
CA GLU A 20 -0.59 5.03 2.64
C GLU A 20 -0.90 6.00 3.78
N GLU A 21 -2.18 6.33 4.00
CA GLU A 21 -2.62 7.21 5.09
C GLU A 21 -2.35 6.59 6.47
N LEU A 22 -2.72 5.32 6.68
CA LEU A 22 -2.47 4.59 7.93
C LEU A 22 -0.97 4.45 8.23
N HIS A 23 -0.16 4.48 7.20
CA HIS A 23 1.29 4.42 7.23
C HIS A 23 1.97 5.79 7.42
N GLY A 24 1.21 6.88 7.35
CA GLY A 24 1.76 8.24 7.34
C GLY A 24 2.70 8.51 6.16
N GLN A 25 2.55 7.78 5.05
CA GLN A 25 3.36 7.96 3.85
C GLN A 25 2.70 8.96 2.89
N PRO A 26 3.49 9.67 2.08
CA PRO A 26 2.93 10.52 1.03
C PRO A 26 2.15 9.68 0.02
N HIS A 27 0.97 10.18 -0.37
CA HIS A 27 0.17 9.50 -1.38
C HIS A 27 0.86 9.43 -2.75
N LEU A 28 0.64 8.33 -3.48
CA LEU A 28 1.02 8.25 -4.90
C LEU A 28 0.09 9.09 -5.79
N THR A 29 -1.16 9.29 -5.37
CA THR A 29 -2.15 10.15 -6.00
C THR A 29 -3.07 10.75 -4.94
N ASP A 30 -3.48 12.01 -5.08
CA ASP A 30 -4.45 12.64 -4.16
C ASP A 30 -5.90 12.26 -4.46
N SER A 31 -6.14 11.58 -5.59
CA SER A 31 -7.49 11.29 -6.09
C SER A 31 -7.55 9.89 -6.71
N PRO A 32 -7.50 8.82 -5.87
CA PRO A 32 -7.69 7.46 -6.34
C PRO A 32 -9.13 7.28 -6.86
N TYR A 33 -9.29 6.44 -7.87
CA TYR A 33 -10.59 6.19 -8.51
C TYR A 33 -10.87 4.71 -8.76
N PHE A 34 -9.91 3.85 -8.49
CA PHE A 34 -10.05 2.41 -8.68
C PHE A 34 -10.46 1.74 -7.37
N GLU A 35 -11.61 1.08 -7.36
CA GLU A 35 -12.06 0.27 -6.23
C GLU A 35 -11.57 -1.17 -6.39
N ALA A 36 -10.81 -1.66 -5.41
CA ALA A 36 -10.33 -3.04 -5.39
C ALA A 36 -11.48 -4.04 -5.16
N VAL A 37 -11.43 -5.17 -5.86
CA VAL A 37 -12.34 -6.30 -5.64
C VAL A 37 -11.74 -7.23 -4.59
N ASN A 38 -12.47 -7.44 -3.50
CA ASN A 38 -12.11 -8.33 -2.38
C ASN A 38 -10.66 -8.16 -1.87
N PRO A 39 -10.22 -6.93 -1.51
CA PRO A 39 -8.90 -6.74 -0.94
C PRO A 39 -8.81 -7.43 0.43
N THR A 40 -7.69 -8.12 0.66
CA THR A 40 -7.29 -8.67 1.95
C THR A 40 -6.15 -7.81 2.48
N VAL A 41 -6.38 -7.18 3.63
CA VAL A 41 -5.38 -6.35 4.32
C VAL A 41 -4.99 -7.07 5.61
N ASN A 42 -3.69 -7.31 5.78
CA ASN A 42 -3.13 -7.77 7.03
C ASN A 42 -2.88 -6.56 7.94
N ALA A 43 -3.22 -6.66 9.21
CA ALA A 43 -2.95 -5.63 10.22
C ALA A 43 -2.13 -6.25 11.34
N ASN A 44 -0.89 -5.80 11.50
CA ASN A 44 -0.06 -6.12 12.64
C ASN A 44 -0.09 -4.95 13.62
N ILE A 45 -0.66 -5.18 14.80
CA ILE A 45 -0.74 -4.18 15.86
C ILE A 45 0.03 -4.73 17.05
N ARG A 46 1.02 -3.97 17.52
CA ARG A 46 1.84 -4.36 18.67
C ARG A 46 1.96 -3.20 19.65
N MET A 47 1.92 -3.56 20.93
CA MET A 47 2.19 -2.64 22.03
C MET A 47 3.66 -2.79 22.40
N LEU A 48 4.40 -1.68 22.36
CA LEU A 48 5.77 -1.58 22.85
C LEU A 48 5.80 -0.47 23.90
N ASP A 49 5.88 -0.89 25.16
CA ASP A 49 5.67 -0.01 26.32
C ASP A 49 4.33 0.77 26.19
N ASP A 50 4.40 2.10 26.16
CA ASP A 50 3.24 3.00 26.01
C ASP A 50 3.00 3.43 24.53
N VAL A 51 3.68 2.79 23.57
CA VAL A 51 3.55 3.08 22.14
C VAL A 51 2.80 1.96 21.42
N VAL A 52 1.79 2.33 20.64
CA VAL A 52 1.09 1.43 19.71
C VAL A 52 1.79 1.53 18.36
N GLU A 53 2.42 0.45 17.92
CA GLU A 53 2.91 0.34 16.54
C GLU A 53 1.90 -0.41 15.68
N GLN A 54 1.69 0.10 14.48
CA GLN A 54 0.71 -0.42 13.54
C GLN A 54 1.35 -0.59 12.16
N GLU A 55 1.13 -1.73 11.53
CA GLU A 55 1.57 -2.03 10.19
C GLU A 55 0.41 -2.67 9.42
N PHE A 56 0.09 -2.09 8.27
CA PHE A 56 -0.98 -2.53 7.39
C PHE A 56 -0.45 -2.93 6.02
N ASP A 57 -0.76 -4.14 5.54
CA ASP A 57 -0.26 -4.60 4.24
C ASP A 57 -1.39 -5.15 3.39
N VAL A 58 -1.46 -4.75 2.11
CA VAL A 58 -2.37 -5.39 1.15
C VAL A 58 -1.74 -6.70 0.70
N VAL A 59 -2.25 -7.83 1.22
CA VAL A 59 -1.69 -9.17 1.01
C VAL A 59 -2.44 -10.00 -0.03
N GLY A 60 -3.63 -9.56 -0.46
CA GLY A 60 -4.43 -10.22 -1.49
C GLY A 60 -5.48 -9.28 -2.08
N CYS A 61 -5.87 -9.50 -3.34
CA CYS A 61 -6.89 -8.73 -4.03
C CYS A 61 -7.26 -9.43 -5.35
N ASP A 62 -8.56 -9.58 -5.65
CA ASP A 62 -9.02 -10.17 -6.93
C ASP A 62 -8.75 -9.25 -8.12
N SER A 63 -8.51 -7.97 -7.87
CA SER A 63 -8.07 -7.00 -8.87
C SER A 63 -6.56 -6.95 -9.07
N PHE A 64 -5.78 -7.82 -8.41
CA PHE A 64 -4.34 -7.79 -8.54
C PHE A 64 -3.91 -8.07 -9.99
N VAL A 65 -3.18 -7.12 -10.57
CA VAL A 65 -2.51 -7.28 -11.86
C VAL A 65 -1.05 -6.98 -11.64
N GLN A 66 -0.19 -7.97 -11.88
CA GLN A 66 1.23 -7.81 -11.67
C GLN A 66 1.83 -6.85 -12.72
N GLU A 67 2.50 -5.81 -12.24
CA GLU A 67 3.38 -4.97 -13.02
C GLU A 67 4.71 -4.79 -12.25
N GLN A 68 5.73 -5.51 -12.69
CA GLN A 68 7.04 -5.52 -12.03
C GLN A 68 7.64 -4.10 -12.00
N GLY A 69 8.03 -3.65 -10.81
CA GLY A 69 8.69 -2.36 -10.61
C GLY A 69 7.77 -1.16 -10.81
N LYS A 70 6.43 -1.35 -10.81
CA LYS A 70 5.46 -0.26 -10.95
C LYS A 70 5.72 0.87 -9.95
N TRP A 71 5.92 0.54 -8.67
CA TRP A 71 6.26 1.55 -7.66
C TRP A 71 7.56 2.31 -7.98
N SER A 72 8.64 1.60 -8.35
CA SER A 72 9.93 2.23 -8.69
C SER A 72 9.84 3.15 -9.91
N LYS A 73 8.93 2.87 -10.86
CA LYS A 73 8.66 3.78 -11.99
C LYS A 73 7.95 5.07 -11.53
N LEU A 74 7.11 4.98 -10.51
CA LEU A 74 6.37 6.11 -9.94
C LEU A 74 7.23 6.97 -9.00
N ARG A 75 8.20 6.34 -8.33
CA ARG A 75 9.12 6.97 -7.37
C ARG A 75 10.58 6.68 -7.76
N PRO A 76 11.10 7.26 -8.87
CA PRO A 76 12.46 6.98 -9.32
C PRO A 76 13.50 7.42 -8.30
N GLY A 77 14.38 6.50 -7.90
CA GLY A 77 15.48 6.76 -6.97
C GLY A 77 15.11 6.66 -5.48
N GLU A 78 13.83 6.45 -5.15
CA GLU A 78 13.41 6.17 -3.78
C GLU A 78 13.57 4.69 -3.43
N LEU A 79 13.75 4.40 -2.14
CA LEU A 79 13.78 3.02 -1.65
C LEU A 79 12.40 2.38 -1.77
N VAL A 80 12.35 1.20 -2.36
CA VAL A 80 11.11 0.43 -2.47
C VAL A 80 10.68 -0.03 -1.06
N PRO A 81 9.43 0.24 -0.64
CA PRO A 81 8.91 -0.25 0.64
C PRO A 81 9.04 -1.77 0.78
N THR A 82 9.46 -2.24 1.96
CA THR A 82 9.66 -3.65 2.33
C THR A 82 8.94 -4.00 3.61
#